data_AF-A0A3N6YDK3-F1
#
_entry.id   AF-A0A3N6YDK3-F1
#
_cell.length_a   1.000
_cell.length_b   1.000
_cell.length_c   1.000
_cell.angle_alpha   90.00
_cell.angle_beta   90.00
_cell.angle_gamma   90.00
#
_symmetry.space_group_name_H-M   'P 1'
#
loop_
_entity.id
_entity.type
_entity.pdbx_description
1 polymer ?
#
loop_
_entity_poly.entity_id
_entity_poly.type
_entity_poly.pdbx_seq_one_letter_code
_entity_poly.pdbx_strand_id
1 'polypeptide(L)'
;MHWITLSGQQITRLAELPPAYNLRCSAQLLQQLRVLFPGNPRVQEMVDNWQKSVRSRALPEEAMTGWNEGMIRLQQLAERLNRLDEQRGKYMTVSELKTEVFGIMQAFNRHIPAEEQLRRYGEVRNQNGSEQQQKQAEMALNQLINRYQMIRAGKQ
;
A
#
# COMPACT_ATOMS: atom_id res chain seq x y z
N MET A 1 -25.03 -31.21 -15.54
CA MET A 1 -25.54 -29.84 -15.75
C MET A 1 -25.71 -29.07 -14.45
N HIS A 2 -26.53 -29.51 -13.49
CA HIS A 2 -26.80 -28.78 -12.23
C HIS A 2 -25.55 -28.38 -11.43
N TRP A 3 -24.57 -29.28 -11.29
CA TRP A 3 -23.30 -28.99 -10.61
C TRP A 3 -22.46 -27.91 -11.29
N ILE A 4 -22.49 -27.81 -12.63
CA ILE A 4 -21.76 -26.77 -13.37
C ILE A 4 -22.41 -25.41 -13.14
N THR A 5 -23.75 -25.36 -13.11
CA THR A 5 -24.51 -24.12 -12.82
C THR A 5 -24.28 -23.65 -11.39
N LEU A 6 -24.31 -24.55 -10.40
CA LEU A 6 -24.03 -24.22 -9.00
C LEU A 6 -22.58 -23.72 -8.81
N SER A 7 -21.61 -24.41 -9.41
CA SER A 7 -20.20 -23.98 -9.38
C SER A 7 -20.02 -22.62 -10.05
N GLY A 8 -20.70 -22.35 -11.17
CA GLY A 8 -20.69 -21.05 -11.83
C GLY A 8 -21.21 -19.93 -10.91
N GLN A 9 -22.35 -20.14 -10.27
CA GLN A 9 -22.91 -19.18 -9.30
C GLN A 9 -21.97 -18.95 -8.11
N GLN A 10 -21.30 -20.00 -7.63
CA GLN A 10 -20.37 -19.89 -6.51
C GLN A 10 -19.11 -19.09 -6.89
N ILE A 11 -18.57 -19.30 -8.09
CA ILE A 11 -17.42 -18.52 -8.60
C ILE A 11 -17.80 -17.05 -8.71
N THR A 12 -18.98 -16.73 -9.25
CA THR A 12 -19.47 -15.34 -9.32
C THR A 12 -19.55 -14.70 -7.95
N ARG A 13 -20.15 -15.38 -6.96
CA ARG A 13 -20.23 -14.86 -5.57
C ARG A 13 -18.87 -14.63 -4.94
N LEU A 14 -17.91 -15.53 -5.18
CA LEU A 14 -16.54 -15.39 -4.66
C LEU A 14 -15.80 -14.22 -5.31
N ALA A 15 -16.01 -13.98 -6.61
CA ALA A 15 -15.44 -12.84 -7.32
C ALA A 15 -16.00 -11.48 -6.85
N GLU A 16 -17.22 -11.45 -6.33
CA GLU A 16 -17.86 -10.26 -5.76
C GLU A 16 -17.38 -9.92 -4.34
N LEU A 17 -16.61 -10.80 -3.68
CA LEU A 17 -16.13 -10.53 -2.33
C LEU A 17 -15.11 -9.38 -2.33
N PRO A 18 -15.26 -8.36 -1.45
CA PRO A 18 -14.29 -7.29 -1.35
C PRO A 18 -12.89 -7.82 -0.99
N PRO A 19 -11.80 -7.19 -1.48
CA PRO A 19 -10.43 -7.59 -1.12
C PRO A 19 -10.15 -7.62 0.39
N ALA A 20 -10.89 -6.85 1.18
CA ALA A 20 -10.80 -6.81 2.65
C ALA A 20 -11.94 -7.55 3.37
N TYR A 21 -12.55 -8.55 2.73
CA TYR A 21 -13.67 -9.29 3.30
C TYR A 21 -13.32 -9.88 4.68
N ASN A 22 -12.12 -10.43 4.83
CA ASN A 22 -11.59 -10.95 6.10
C ASN A 22 -11.55 -9.90 7.22
N LEU A 23 -11.15 -8.65 6.93
CA LEU A 23 -11.14 -7.54 7.89
C LEU A 23 -12.55 -7.18 8.31
N ARG A 24 -13.49 -7.11 7.35
CA ARG A 24 -14.89 -6.80 7.65
C ARG A 24 -15.52 -7.87 8.53
N CYS A 25 -15.33 -9.15 8.19
CA CYS A 25 -15.86 -10.26 8.96
C CYS A 25 -15.29 -10.31 10.39
N SER A 26 -13.98 -10.14 10.55
CA SER A 26 -13.36 -10.11 11.88
C SER A 26 -13.85 -8.92 12.72
N ALA A 27 -14.00 -7.73 12.13
CA ALA A 27 -14.60 -6.58 12.80
C ALA A 27 -16.06 -6.84 13.23
N GLN A 28 -16.86 -7.50 12.38
CA GLN A 28 -18.25 -7.87 12.70
C GLN A 28 -18.32 -8.87 13.85
N LEU A 29 -17.47 -9.91 13.85
CA LEU A 29 -17.37 -10.88 14.94
C LEU A 29 -17.02 -10.21 16.26
N LEU A 30 -16.03 -9.33 16.26
CA LEU A 30 -15.64 -8.57 17.46
C LEU A 30 -16.77 -7.66 17.95
N GLN A 31 -17.53 -7.05 17.04
CA GLN A 31 -18.68 -6.23 17.42
C GLN A 31 -19.80 -7.08 18.05
N GLN A 32 -20.06 -8.28 17.52
CA GLN A 32 -21.01 -9.21 18.13
C GLN A 32 -20.56 -9.61 19.54
N LEU A 33 -19.28 -9.92 19.73
CA LEU A 33 -18.74 -10.26 21.05
C LEU A 33 -18.89 -9.11 22.06
N ARG A 34 -18.71 -7.85 21.61
CA ARG A 34 -18.91 -6.67 22.47
C ARG A 34 -20.37 -6.50 22.91
N VAL A 35 -21.32 -6.85 22.05
CA VAL A 35 -22.76 -6.78 22.34
C VAL A 35 -23.18 -7.92 23.26
N LEU A 36 -22.68 -9.14 23.02
CA LEU A 36 -23.01 -10.33 23.80
C LEU A 36 -22.37 -10.35 25.19
N PHE A 37 -21.17 -9.77 25.34
CA PHE A 37 -20.41 -9.75 26.59
C PHE A 37 -19.95 -8.33 26.96
N PRO A 38 -20.89 -7.42 27.30
CA PRO A 38 -20.55 -6.05 27.63
C PRO A 38 -19.67 -5.99 28.90
N GLY A 39 -18.59 -5.19 28.85
CA GLY A 39 -17.67 -5.03 29.99
C GLY A 39 -16.69 -6.18 30.24
N ASN A 40 -16.67 -7.22 29.40
CA ASN A 40 -15.72 -8.32 29.55
C ASN A 40 -14.29 -7.87 29.15
N PRO A 41 -13.30 -7.92 30.06
CA PRO A 41 -11.94 -7.47 29.77
C PRO A 41 -11.26 -8.28 28.67
N ARG A 42 -11.58 -9.57 28.53
CA ARG A 42 -11.03 -10.43 27.47
C ARG A 42 -11.52 -10.01 26.08
N VAL A 43 -12.77 -9.57 25.97
CA VAL A 43 -13.32 -9.05 24.70
C VAL A 43 -12.66 -7.72 24.33
N GLN A 44 -12.41 -6.84 25.30
CA GLN A 44 -11.67 -5.60 25.04
C GLN A 44 -10.23 -5.88 24.58
N GLU A 45 -9.52 -6.78 25.26
CA GLU A 45 -8.18 -7.19 24.86
C GLU A 45 -8.15 -7.75 23.42
N MET A 46 -9.12 -8.59 23.05
CA MET A 46 -9.23 -9.11 21.69
C MET A 46 -9.44 -8.00 20.66
N VAL A 47 -10.28 -7.00 20.96
CA VAL A 47 -10.51 -5.84 20.09
C VAL A 47 -9.24 -5.04 19.93
N ASP A 48 -8.54 -4.74 21.01
CA ASP A 48 -7.31 -3.93 20.99
C ASP A 48 -6.19 -4.64 20.23
N ASN A 49 -6.00 -5.94 20.47
CA ASN A 49 -5.00 -6.75 19.78
C ASN A 49 -5.30 -6.84 18.28
N TRP A 50 -6.57 -7.00 17.91
CA TRP A 50 -6.98 -6.99 16.50
C TRP A 50 -6.72 -5.63 15.85
N GLN A 51 -7.09 -4.52 16.50
CA GLN A 51 -6.85 -3.18 15.97
C GLN A 51 -5.35 -2.89 15.79
N LYS A 52 -4.53 -3.26 16.78
CA LYS A 52 -3.06 -3.15 16.68
C LYS A 52 -2.52 -3.98 15.51
N SER A 53 -3.02 -5.21 15.33
CA SER A 53 -2.59 -6.08 14.24
C SER A 53 -3.00 -5.55 12.86
N VAL A 54 -4.20 -4.98 12.72
CA VAL A 54 -4.64 -4.36 11.46
C VAL A 54 -3.78 -3.13 11.15
N ARG A 55 -3.52 -2.28 12.15
CA ARG A 55 -2.65 -1.10 12.01
C ARG A 55 -1.22 -1.48 11.61
N SER A 56 -0.62 -2.48 12.26
CA SER A 56 0.75 -2.90 11.97
C SER A 56 0.92 -3.53 10.58
N ARG A 57 -0.18 -4.04 10.00
CA ARG A 57 -0.22 -4.61 8.66
C ARG A 57 -0.70 -3.61 7.61
N ALA A 58 -1.06 -2.39 7.99
CA ALA A 58 -1.38 -1.32 7.06
C ALA A 58 -0.11 -0.62 6.57
N LEU A 59 -0.20 0.01 5.41
CA LEU A 59 0.88 0.86 4.90
C LEU A 59 1.12 2.03 5.88
N PRO A 60 2.33 2.23 6.44
CA PRO A 60 2.64 3.35 7.34
C PRO A 60 2.34 4.72 6.71
N GLU A 61 2.08 5.76 7.50
CA GLU A 61 1.74 7.09 6.94
C GLU A 61 2.93 7.68 6.21
N GLU A 62 4.11 7.48 6.78
CA GLU A 62 5.39 7.90 6.25
C GLU A 62 5.69 7.23 4.89
N ALA A 63 5.14 6.03 4.67
CA ALA A 63 5.29 5.31 3.41
C ALA A 63 4.37 5.87 2.31
N MET A 64 3.31 6.61 2.67
CA MET A 64 2.40 7.24 1.71
C MET A 64 2.97 8.54 1.12
N THR A 65 3.92 9.19 1.80
CA THR A 65 4.43 10.50 1.36
C THR A 65 5.63 10.40 0.41
N GLY A 66 6.42 9.32 0.46
CA GLY A 66 7.68 9.22 -0.28
C GLY A 66 7.56 9.43 -1.80
N TRP A 67 6.51 8.89 -2.42
CA TRP A 67 6.24 9.10 -3.85
C TRP A 67 5.88 10.56 -4.15
N ASN A 68 5.01 11.16 -3.34
CA ASN A 68 4.61 12.56 -3.47
C ASN A 68 5.82 13.50 -3.29
N GLU A 69 6.65 13.26 -2.26
CA GLU A 69 7.89 14.00 -2.01
C GLU A 69 8.85 13.93 -3.21
N GLY A 70 9.03 12.75 -3.80
CA GLY A 70 9.86 12.58 -4.99
C GLY A 70 9.31 13.34 -6.20
N MET A 71 7.99 13.33 -6.40
CA MET A 71 7.33 14.09 -7.47
C MET A 71 7.45 15.60 -7.28
N ILE A 72 7.30 16.11 -6.06
CA ILE A 72 7.51 17.54 -5.75
C ILE A 72 8.95 17.94 -6.08
N ARG A 73 9.95 17.15 -5.65
CA ARG A 73 11.36 17.42 -5.95
C ARG A 73 11.65 17.38 -7.46
N LEU A 74 11.05 16.43 -8.17
CA LEU A 74 11.17 16.32 -9.62
C LEU A 74 10.59 17.56 -10.32
N GLN A 75 9.43 18.05 -9.88
CA GLN A 75 8.83 19.28 -10.39
C GLN A 75 9.72 20.49 -10.12
N GLN A 76 10.25 20.63 -8.90
CA GLN A 76 11.17 21.71 -8.54
C GLN A 76 12.44 21.71 -9.41
N LEU A 77 12.98 20.52 -9.69
CA LEU A 77 14.13 20.37 -10.59
C LEU A 77 13.78 20.81 -12.03
N ALA A 78 12.62 20.39 -12.55
CA ALA A 78 12.16 20.79 -13.88
C ALA A 78 11.95 22.32 -13.98
N GLU A 79 11.33 22.95 -12.98
CA GLU A 79 11.17 24.40 -12.92
C GLU A 79 12.51 25.14 -12.82
N ARG A 80 13.47 24.58 -12.08
CA ARG A 80 14.83 25.14 -11.97
C ARG A 80 15.54 25.06 -13.32
N LEU A 81 15.42 23.95 -14.03
CA LEU A 81 15.98 23.76 -15.38
C LEU A 81 15.37 24.76 -16.38
N ASN A 82 14.04 24.91 -16.40
CA ASN A 82 13.37 25.85 -17.31
C ASN A 82 13.81 27.30 -17.06
N ARG A 83 13.94 27.72 -15.79
CA ARG A 83 14.40 29.08 -15.44
C ARG A 83 15.84 29.37 -15.88
N LEU A 84 16.71 28.35 -15.91
CA LEU A 84 18.10 28.50 -16.39
C LEU A 84 18.15 28.65 -17.91
N ASP A 85 17.24 27.98 -18.62
CA ASP A 85 17.11 28.11 -20.06
C ASP A 85 16.59 29.51 -20.46
N GLU A 86 15.63 30.05 -19.69
CA GLU A 86 15.08 31.40 -19.87
C GLU A 86 16.07 32.51 -19.48
N GLN A 87 16.82 32.35 -18.38
CA GLN A 87 17.79 33.34 -17.90
C GLN A 87 19.18 33.05 -18.47
N ARG A 88 19.42 33.45 -19.73
CA ARG A 88 20.73 33.41 -20.39
C ARG A 88 21.84 33.93 -19.45
N GLY A 89 22.63 33.01 -18.87
CA GLY A 89 23.77 33.33 -18.01
C GLY A 89 23.78 32.64 -16.63
N LYS A 90 22.69 32.03 -16.19
CA LYS A 90 22.71 31.15 -15.00
C LYS A 90 22.79 29.69 -15.47
N TYR A 91 23.76 28.96 -14.94
CA TYR A 91 23.95 27.54 -15.23
C TYR A 91 23.82 26.74 -13.94
N MET A 92 23.21 25.56 -14.04
CA MET A 92 23.34 24.55 -12.99
C MET A 92 24.59 23.74 -13.28
N THR A 93 25.41 23.53 -12.25
CA THR A 93 26.57 22.65 -12.37
C THR A 93 26.12 21.19 -12.42
N VAL A 94 26.94 20.34 -13.05
CA VAL A 94 26.69 18.89 -13.06
C VAL A 94 26.62 18.32 -11.64
N SER A 95 27.36 18.90 -10.69
CA SER A 95 27.34 18.49 -9.28
C SER A 95 25.99 18.79 -8.62
N GLU A 96 25.42 19.98 -8.84
CA GLU A 96 24.09 20.33 -8.32
C GLU A 96 23.00 19.44 -8.91
N LEU A 97 23.04 19.19 -10.23
CA LEU A 97 22.09 18.28 -10.88
C LEU A 97 22.14 16.87 -10.27
N LYS A 98 23.35 16.35 -10.04
CA LYS A 98 23.53 15.03 -9.41
C LYS A 98 22.95 15.00 -7.99
N THR A 99 23.13 16.06 -7.21
CA THR A 99 22.57 16.16 -5.86
C THR A 99 21.03 16.15 -5.88
N GLU A 100 20.40 16.91 -6.77
CA GLU A 100 18.94 16.94 -6.91
C GLU A 100 18.38 15.58 -7.35
N VAL A 101 18.99 14.98 -8.39
CA VAL A 101 18.61 13.65 -8.88
C VAL A 101 18.76 12.60 -7.79
N PHE A 102 19.87 12.64 -7.02
CA PHE A 102 20.07 11.73 -5.89
C PHE A 102 18.98 11.89 -4.83
N GLY A 103 18.59 13.13 -4.50
CA GLY A 103 17.50 13.41 -3.57
C GLY A 103 16.14 12.88 -4.04
N ILE A 104 15.84 13.00 -5.34
CA ILE A 104 14.63 12.43 -5.97
C ILE A 104 14.66 10.90 -5.89
N MET A 105 15.79 10.28 -6.27
CA MET A 105 15.95 8.83 -6.18
C MET A 105 15.82 8.33 -4.75
N GLN A 106 16.37 9.05 -3.77
CA GLN A 106 16.24 8.71 -2.36
C GLN A 106 14.78 8.78 -1.90
N ALA A 107 14.03 9.81 -2.31
CA ALA A 107 12.61 9.94 -1.98
C ALA A 107 11.78 8.77 -2.54
N PHE A 108 11.98 8.41 -3.82
CA PHE A 108 11.30 7.27 -4.44
C PHE A 108 11.70 5.93 -3.84
N ASN A 109 12.96 5.76 -3.42
CA ASN A 109 13.44 4.52 -2.82
C ASN A 109 13.08 4.38 -1.33
N ARG A 110 12.57 5.44 -0.69
CA ARG A 110 12.14 5.40 0.72
C ARG A 110 11.01 4.39 0.95
N HIS A 111 10.08 4.29 -0.01
CA HIS A 111 9.08 3.24 -0.03
C HIS A 111 8.72 2.90 -1.48
N ILE A 112 8.99 1.67 -1.89
CA ILE A 112 8.70 1.19 -3.24
C ILE A 112 7.18 0.98 -3.36
N PRO A 113 6.49 1.64 -4.32
CA PRO A 113 5.05 1.46 -4.52
C PRO A 113 4.67 0.01 -4.85
N ALA A 114 3.43 -0.38 -4.54
CA ALA A 114 2.97 -1.75 -4.77
C ALA A 114 2.96 -2.10 -6.27
N GLU A 115 2.72 -1.12 -7.13
CA GLU A 115 2.78 -1.24 -8.59
C GLU A 115 4.19 -1.66 -9.05
N GLU A 116 5.24 -1.06 -8.50
CA GLU A 116 6.62 -1.41 -8.82
C GLU A 116 7.01 -2.78 -8.24
N GLN A 117 6.52 -3.14 -7.05
CA GLN A 117 6.68 -4.49 -6.50
C GLN A 117 6.01 -5.55 -7.40
N LEU A 118 4.81 -5.26 -7.92
CA LEU A 118 4.11 -6.12 -8.86
C LEU A 118 4.86 -6.27 -10.18
N ARG A 119 5.40 -5.17 -10.73
CA ARG A 119 6.22 -5.20 -11.94
C ARG A 119 7.44 -6.11 -11.76
N ARG A 120 8.18 -5.96 -10.66
CA ARG A 120 9.35 -6.79 -10.32
C ARG A 120 9.00 -8.26 -10.18
N TYR A 121 7.90 -8.57 -9.49
CA TYR A 121 7.42 -9.96 -9.40
C TYR A 121 7.08 -10.52 -10.78
N GLY A 122 6.43 -9.72 -11.65
CA GLY A 122 6.12 -10.11 -13.02
C GLY A 122 7.36 -10.51 -13.84
N GLU A 123 8.48 -9.82 -13.66
CA GLU A 123 9.74 -10.12 -14.36
C GLU A 123 10.38 -11.44 -13.90
N VAL A 124 10.32 -11.73 -12.59
CA VAL A 124 11.01 -12.89 -12.00
C VAL A 124 10.09 -14.10 -11.80
N ARG A 125 8.79 -13.99 -12.09
CA ARG A 125 7.78 -15.02 -11.78
C ARG A 125 8.17 -16.43 -12.25
N ASN A 126 8.77 -16.54 -13.43
CA ASN A 126 9.14 -17.81 -14.05
C ASN A 126 10.56 -18.29 -13.68
N GLN A 127 11.26 -17.55 -12.81
CA GLN A 127 12.63 -17.84 -12.40
C GLN A 127 12.61 -18.62 -11.07
N ASN A 128 13.62 -19.48 -10.87
CA ASN A 128 13.80 -20.17 -9.60
C ASN A 128 14.09 -19.14 -8.50
N GLY A 129 13.35 -19.21 -7.39
CA GLY A 129 13.52 -18.30 -6.24
C GLY A 129 12.62 -17.06 -6.23
N SER A 130 11.58 -17.01 -7.08
CA SER A 130 10.63 -15.88 -7.15
C SER A 130 9.70 -15.73 -5.93
N GLU A 131 9.74 -16.68 -5.00
CA GLU A 131 8.91 -16.70 -3.78
C GLU A 131 9.08 -15.44 -2.92
N GLN A 132 10.30 -14.90 -2.86
CA GLN A 132 10.57 -13.70 -2.07
C GLN A 132 9.87 -12.48 -2.69
N GLN A 133 9.99 -12.27 -4.00
CA GLN A 133 9.34 -11.17 -4.71
C GLN A 133 7.81 -11.32 -4.71
N GLN A 134 7.31 -12.56 -4.81
CA GLN A 134 5.88 -12.83 -4.64
C GLN A 134 5.39 -12.37 -3.26
N LYS A 135 6.05 -12.79 -2.19
CA LYS A 135 5.68 -12.40 -0.82
C LYS A 135 5.76 -10.89 -0.60
N GLN A 136 6.75 -10.22 -1.19
CA GLN A 136 6.88 -8.76 -1.12
C GLN A 136 5.73 -8.05 -1.84
N ALA A 137 5.35 -8.50 -3.04
CA ALA A 137 4.23 -7.94 -3.77
C ALA A 137 2.88 -8.18 -3.05
N GLU A 138 2.66 -9.39 -2.54
CA GLU A 138 1.47 -9.71 -1.73
C GLU A 138 1.40 -8.87 -0.46
N MET A 139 2.52 -8.68 0.23
CA MET A 139 2.60 -7.84 1.43
C MET A 139 2.26 -6.38 1.11
N ALA A 140 2.83 -5.82 0.04
CA ALA A 140 2.56 -4.44 -0.39
C ALA A 140 1.07 -4.23 -0.72
N LEU A 141 0.45 -5.18 -1.43
CA LEU A 141 -0.98 -5.15 -1.73
C LEU A 141 -1.84 -5.23 -0.46
N ASN A 142 -1.52 -6.14 0.45
CA ASN A 142 -2.24 -6.27 1.71
C ASN A 142 -2.11 -4.99 2.57
N GLN A 143 -0.95 -4.36 2.59
CA GLN A 143 -0.72 -3.09 3.28
C GLN A 143 -1.61 -1.96 2.72
N LEU A 144 -1.73 -1.87 1.39
CA LEU A 144 -2.62 -0.92 0.74
C LEU A 144 -4.10 -1.20 1.05
N ILE A 145 -4.53 -2.46 0.97
CA ILE A 145 -5.91 -2.85 1.29
C ILE A 145 -6.25 -2.47 2.74
N ASN A 146 -5.37 -2.82 3.69
CA ASN A 146 -5.55 -2.51 5.10
C ASN A 146 -5.62 -0.99 5.34
N ARG A 147 -4.72 -0.20 4.72
CA ARG A 147 -4.71 1.26 4.84
C ARG A 147 -5.98 1.88 4.26
N TYR A 148 -6.42 1.45 3.08
CA TYR A 148 -7.65 1.92 2.46
C TYR A 148 -8.86 1.69 3.39
N GLN A 149 -8.97 0.51 4.01
CA GLN A 149 -10.06 0.23 4.93
C GLN A 149 -10.00 1.09 6.20
N MET A 150 -8.80 1.36 6.72
CA MET A 150 -8.62 2.26 7.86
C MET A 150 -9.09 3.68 7.54
N ILE A 151 -8.67 4.23 6.39
CA ILE A 151 -9.11 5.55 5.91
C ILE A 151 -10.62 5.57 5.73
N ARG A 152 -11.20 4.55 5.08
CA ARG A 152 -12.64 4.42 4.89
C ARG A 152 -13.41 4.34 6.21
N ALA A 153 -12.84 3.70 7.24
CA ALA A 153 -13.45 3.57 8.55
C ALA A 153 -13.27 4.82 9.45
N GLY A 154 -12.59 5.87 8.97
CA GLY A 154 -12.26 7.06 9.76
C GLY A 154 -11.29 6.80 10.90
N LYS A 155 -10.57 5.67 10.88
CA LYS A 155 -9.58 5.31 11.89
C LYS A 155 -8.20 5.68 11.36
N GLN A 156 -7.75 6.90 11.66
CA GLN A 156 -6.34 7.27 11.53
C GLN A 156 -5.54 6.59 12.67
#